data_AF-A0A242KCX7-F1
#
_entry.id   AF-A0A242KCX7-F1
#
_cell.length_a   1.000
_cell.length_b   1.000
_cell.length_c   1.000
_cell.angle_alpha   90.00
_cell.angle_beta   90.00
_cell.angle_gamma   90.00
#
_symmetry.space_group_name_H-M   'P 1'
#
loop_
_entity.id
_entity.type
_entity.pdbx_description
1 polymer ?
#
loop_
_entity_poly.entity_id
_entity_poly.type
_entity_poly.pdbx_seq_one_letter_code
_entity_poly.pdbx_strand_id
1 'polypeptide(L)'
;MSEAEPFLNCGEEYDLLDIKLWEKILVTKEYKGVEYFSSFVIDFTDGQVRFAEKYDGFKCGIIKRRFVKRGYTWEPILFYRLSKGWQRVKLENTICKNCDWLGRLANPGVVDLYFFLPNRFELAREASKLEQVRCPKCGGPLNQDAIWVEPYEPEGNEK
;
A
#
# COMPACT_ATOMS: atom_id res chain seq x y z
N MET A 1 7.45 -19.85 16.38
CA MET A 1 7.09 -19.35 15.04
C MET A 1 6.26 -18.10 15.27
N SER A 2 6.63 -16.93 14.75
CA SER A 2 5.75 -15.76 14.81
C SER A 2 4.61 -15.99 13.81
N GLU A 3 3.38 -16.11 14.31
CA GLU A 3 2.18 -16.11 13.48
C GLU A 3 1.81 -14.65 13.17
N ALA A 4 1.27 -14.38 11.97
CA ALA A 4 0.81 -13.05 11.62
C ALA A 4 -0.36 -12.65 12.53
N GLU A 5 -0.36 -11.40 13.00
CA GLU A 5 -1.47 -10.85 13.78
C GLU A 5 -2.65 -10.52 12.84
N PRO A 6 -3.88 -11.00 13.14
CA PRO A 6 -5.06 -10.65 12.37
C PRO A 6 -5.38 -9.16 12.55
N PHE A 7 -5.63 -8.48 11.44
CA PHE A 7 -5.85 -7.04 11.38
C PHE A 7 -7.13 -6.72 10.60
N LEU A 8 -8.08 -6.02 11.23
CA LEU A 8 -9.38 -5.70 10.62
C LEU A 8 -9.38 -4.29 9.99
N ASN A 9 -9.77 -4.19 8.73
CA ASN A 9 -9.97 -2.92 8.04
C ASN A 9 -11.08 -2.99 6.99
N CYS A 10 -12.05 -2.07 7.05
CA CYS A 10 -13.24 -2.03 6.19
C CYS A 10 -14.02 -3.36 6.14
N GLY A 11 -14.09 -4.08 7.25
CA GLY A 11 -14.80 -5.36 7.34
C GLY A 11 -14.04 -6.56 6.75
N GLU A 12 -12.77 -6.38 6.40
CA GLU A 12 -11.89 -7.45 5.91
C GLU A 12 -10.77 -7.73 6.91
N GLU A 13 -10.34 -8.99 6.99
CA GLU A 13 -9.24 -9.45 7.84
C GLU A 13 -7.97 -9.63 7.01
N TYR A 14 -6.86 -9.10 7.54
CA TYR A 14 -5.54 -9.11 6.94
C TYR A 14 -4.56 -9.79 7.88
N ASP A 15 -3.61 -10.51 7.29
CA ASP A 15 -2.40 -10.92 8.01
C ASP A 15 -1.35 -9.82 7.86
N LEU A 16 -0.88 -9.24 8.96
CA LEU A 16 0.21 -8.25 8.91
C LEU A 16 1.55 -8.94 8.63
N LEU A 17 2.28 -8.39 7.66
CA LEU A 17 3.62 -8.84 7.31
C LEU A 17 4.65 -7.98 8.04
N ASP A 18 5.48 -8.64 8.85
CA ASP A 18 6.79 -8.11 9.24
C ASP A 18 7.88 -8.62 8.28
N ILE A 19 9.06 -8.01 8.33
CA ILE A 19 10.17 -8.37 7.43
C ILE A 19 10.60 -9.83 7.60
N LYS A 20 10.54 -10.39 8.82
CA LYS A 20 10.98 -11.76 9.13
C LYS A 20 10.02 -12.81 8.57
N LEU A 21 8.72 -12.55 8.62
CA LEU A 21 7.70 -13.39 8.02
C LEU A 21 7.80 -13.32 6.50
N TRP A 22 7.97 -12.11 5.95
CA TRP A 22 8.12 -11.92 4.52
C TRP A 22 9.33 -12.65 3.94
N GLU A 23 10.49 -12.58 4.60
CA GLU A 23 11.69 -13.32 4.17
C GLU A 23 11.47 -14.83 4.09
N LYS A 24 10.65 -15.42 4.98
CA LYS A 24 10.28 -16.85 4.90
C LYS A 24 9.35 -17.14 3.73
N ILE A 25 8.41 -16.23 3.46
CA ILE A 25 7.51 -16.34 2.31
C ILE A 25 8.30 -16.23 1.00
N LEU A 26 9.33 -15.38 0.92
CA LEU A 26 10.18 -15.27 -0.27
C LEU A 26 10.90 -16.58 -0.62
N VAL A 27 11.33 -17.34 0.39
CA VAL A 27 12.00 -18.64 0.19
C VAL A 27 11.02 -19.70 -0.32
N THR A 28 9.83 -19.75 0.27
CA THR A 28 8.84 -20.81 -0.02
C THR A 28 7.90 -20.47 -1.18
N LYS A 29 7.74 -19.17 -1.49
CA LYS A 29 6.75 -18.60 -2.41
C LYS A 29 5.30 -18.98 -2.07
N GLU A 30 5.07 -19.41 -0.83
CA GLU A 30 3.78 -19.89 -0.33
C GLU A 30 3.51 -19.28 1.04
N TYR A 31 2.23 -19.02 1.32
CA TYR A 31 1.79 -18.67 2.66
C TYR A 31 0.43 -19.29 2.95
N LYS A 32 0.28 -19.93 4.12
CA LYS A 32 -0.93 -20.65 4.56
C LYS A 32 -1.54 -21.57 3.48
N GLY A 33 -0.70 -22.35 2.77
CA GLY A 33 -1.16 -23.31 1.75
C GLY A 33 -1.58 -22.67 0.42
N VAL A 34 -1.17 -21.42 0.16
CA VAL A 34 -1.49 -20.69 -1.07
C VAL A 34 -0.22 -20.09 -1.64
N GLU A 35 0.13 -20.51 -2.85
CA GLU A 35 1.26 -19.97 -3.60
C GLU A 35 0.96 -18.56 -4.13
N TYR A 36 2.02 -17.73 -4.20
CA TYR A 36 1.97 -16.48 -4.95
C TYR A 36 2.01 -16.81 -6.44
N PHE A 37 0.96 -16.44 -7.19
CA PHE A 37 0.83 -16.89 -8.58
C PHE A 37 1.85 -16.27 -9.57
N SER A 38 2.61 -15.26 -9.18
CA SER A 38 3.60 -14.60 -10.06
C SER A 38 4.67 -13.83 -9.29
N SER A 39 5.86 -13.71 -9.90
CA SER A 39 6.93 -12.82 -9.45
C SER A 39 6.46 -11.38 -9.28
N PHE A 40 5.60 -10.87 -10.17
CA PHE A 40 5.07 -9.51 -10.04
C PHE A 40 4.39 -9.25 -8.69
N VAL A 41 3.58 -10.20 -8.19
CA VAL A 41 2.91 -10.04 -6.89
C VAL A 41 3.93 -10.11 -5.75
N ILE A 42 4.96 -10.94 -5.89
CA ILE A 42 6.07 -11.03 -4.93
C ILE A 42 6.82 -9.70 -4.88
N ASP A 43 7.29 -9.19 -6.03
CA ASP A 43 8.05 -7.94 -6.13
C ASP A 43 7.23 -6.75 -5.61
N PHE A 44 5.93 -6.71 -5.95
CA PHE A 44 5.02 -5.68 -5.46
C PHE A 44 4.81 -5.77 -3.94
N THR A 45 4.66 -6.98 -3.40
CA THR A 45 4.53 -7.18 -1.94
C THR A 45 5.83 -6.83 -1.22
N ASP A 46 6.98 -7.22 -1.78
CA ASP A 46 8.31 -6.93 -1.23
C ASP A 46 8.53 -5.42 -1.10
N GLY A 47 8.19 -4.65 -2.15
CA GLY A 47 8.23 -3.20 -2.11
C GLY A 47 7.37 -2.60 -1.00
N GLN A 48 6.16 -3.12 -0.78
CA GLN A 48 5.28 -2.64 0.31
C GLN A 48 5.78 -3.02 1.70
N VAL A 49 6.28 -4.25 1.90
CA VAL A 49 6.83 -4.69 3.19
C VAL A 49 8.06 -3.87 3.55
N ARG A 50 9.01 -3.71 2.61
CA ARG A 50 10.23 -2.91 2.85
C ARG A 50 9.90 -1.44 3.11
N PHE A 51 8.90 -0.91 2.41
CA PHE A 51 8.44 0.45 2.67
C PHE A 51 7.83 0.56 4.08
N ALA A 52 6.98 -0.37 4.49
CA ALA A 52 6.38 -0.36 5.82
C ALA A 52 7.41 -0.53 6.95
N GLU A 53 8.48 -1.31 6.72
CA GLU A 53 9.60 -1.45 7.66
C GLU A 53 10.41 -0.14 7.78
N LYS A 54 10.54 0.61 6.68
CA LYS A 54 11.34 1.84 6.63
C LYS A 54 10.65 3.03 7.31
N TYR A 55 9.32 3.13 7.22
CA TYR A 55 8.58 4.31 7.68
C TYR A 55 7.61 4.00 8.81
N ASP A 56 7.85 4.64 9.95
CA ASP A 56 6.91 4.65 11.06
C ASP A 56 5.51 5.11 10.60
N GLY A 57 4.50 4.43 11.11
CA GLY A 57 3.11 4.71 10.76
C GLY A 57 2.60 3.96 9.52
N PHE A 58 3.43 3.14 8.87
CA PHE A 58 2.98 2.23 7.82
C PHE A 58 2.90 0.78 8.28
N LYS A 59 2.00 0.02 7.66
CA LYS A 59 1.87 -1.44 7.79
C LYS A 59 1.55 -2.05 6.44
N CYS A 60 2.12 -3.22 6.15
CA CYS A 60 1.71 -4.03 5.01
C CYS A 60 0.89 -5.21 5.51
N GLY A 61 -0.35 -5.35 5.02
CA GLY A 61 -1.18 -6.53 5.27
C GLY A 61 -1.42 -7.29 3.98
N ILE A 62 -1.65 -8.60 4.08
CA ILE A 62 -2.07 -9.42 2.95
C ILE A 62 -3.44 -10.04 3.21
N ILE A 63 -4.22 -10.17 2.13
CA ILE A 63 -5.52 -10.83 2.15
C ILE A 63 -5.61 -11.86 1.02
N LYS A 64 -6.20 -13.02 1.31
CA LYS A 64 -6.42 -14.09 0.33
C LYS A 64 -7.57 -13.69 -0.59
N ARG A 65 -7.29 -13.59 -1.90
CA ARG A 65 -8.26 -13.23 -2.93
C ARG A 65 -8.41 -14.33 -3.97
N ARG A 66 -9.64 -14.52 -4.46
CA ARG A 66 -9.92 -15.41 -5.59
C ARG A 66 -9.99 -14.61 -6.88
N PHE A 67 -9.11 -14.91 -7.82
CA PHE A 67 -9.16 -14.36 -9.18
C PHE A 67 -9.70 -15.43 -10.13
N VAL A 68 -10.73 -15.06 -10.91
CA VAL A 68 -11.56 -15.97 -11.73
C VAL A 68 -10.74 -16.97 -12.57
N LYS A 69 -9.58 -16.54 -13.09
CA LYS A 69 -8.71 -17.36 -13.96
C LYS A 69 -7.44 -17.91 -13.31
N ARG A 70 -7.09 -17.47 -12.09
CA ARG A 70 -5.79 -17.75 -11.46
C ARG A 70 -5.88 -18.43 -10.09
N GLY A 71 -7.09 -18.78 -9.65
CA GLY A 71 -7.29 -19.39 -8.34
C GLY A 71 -7.12 -18.37 -7.21
N TYR A 72 -6.58 -18.82 -6.07
CA TYR A 72 -6.32 -17.94 -4.93
C TYR A 72 -4.91 -17.37 -4.99
N THR A 73 -4.74 -16.14 -4.53
CA THR A 73 -3.44 -15.53 -4.24
C THR A 73 -3.56 -14.59 -3.05
N TRP A 74 -2.44 -14.02 -2.65
CA TRP A 74 -2.36 -12.92 -1.71
C TRP A 74 -2.34 -11.57 -2.42
N GLU A 75 -3.17 -10.65 -1.96
CA GLU A 75 -3.18 -9.24 -2.35
C GLU A 75 -2.54 -8.42 -1.22
N PRO A 76 -1.44 -7.69 -1.46
CA PRO A 76 -0.86 -6.79 -0.48
C PRO A 76 -1.57 -5.44 -0.45
N ILE A 77 -1.89 -4.97 0.75
CA ILE A 77 -2.46 -3.67 1.02
C ILE A 77 -1.56 -2.91 2.00
N LEU A 78 -1.18 -1.70 1.60
CA LEU A 78 -0.45 -0.79 2.46
C LEU A 78 -1.44 0.04 3.27
N PHE A 79 -1.17 0.17 4.56
CA PHE A 79 -1.95 0.96 5.50
C PHE A 79 -1.10 2.09 6.06
N TYR A 80 -1.68 3.26 6.20
CA TYR A 80 -1.10 4.42 6.87
C TYR A 80 -1.87 4.76 8.14
N ARG A 81 -1.15 5.08 9.22
CA ARG A 81 -1.72 5.41 10.51
C ARG A 81 -2.23 6.84 10.51
N LEU A 82 -3.51 7.00 10.81
CA LEU A 82 -4.16 8.26 11.13
C LEU A 82 -4.51 8.31 12.62
N SER A 83 -4.87 9.49 13.11
CA SER A 83 -5.33 9.68 14.50
C SER A 83 -6.55 8.81 14.84
N LYS A 84 -7.45 8.59 13.86
CA LYS A 84 -8.70 7.84 14.02
C LYS A 84 -8.60 6.36 13.63
N GLY A 85 -7.44 5.86 13.21
CA GLY A 85 -7.30 4.47 12.80
C GLY A 85 -6.29 4.27 11.67
N TRP A 86 -6.54 3.26 10.85
CA TRP A 86 -5.68 2.90 9.73
C TRP A 86 -6.40 3.09 8.40
N GLN A 87 -5.71 3.67 7.44
CA GLN A 87 -6.24 4.01 6.12
C GLN A 87 -5.49 3.22 5.05
N ARG A 88 -6.22 2.57 4.12
CA ARG A 88 -5.62 1.96 2.93
C ARG A 88 -5.00 3.06 2.07
N VAL A 89 -3.82 2.83 1.54
CA VAL A 89 -3.12 3.78 0.67
C VAL A 89 -2.43 3.07 -0.49
N LYS A 90 -2.35 3.77 -1.62
CA LYS A 90 -1.51 3.41 -2.76
C LYS A 90 -0.33 4.36 -2.80
N LEU A 91 0.88 3.83 -2.92
CA LEU A 91 2.05 4.68 -3.17
C LEU A 91 2.06 5.09 -4.64
N GLU A 92 2.22 6.38 -4.90
CA GLU A 92 2.28 6.93 -6.25
C GLU A 92 3.39 7.97 -6.35
N ASN A 93 4.03 8.04 -7.51
CA ASN A 93 4.97 9.12 -7.82
C ASN A 93 4.19 10.37 -8.24
N THR A 94 4.69 11.55 -7.87
CA THR A 94 4.07 12.83 -8.19
C THR A 94 5.09 13.89 -8.56
N ILE A 95 4.63 14.88 -9.31
CA ILE A 95 5.38 16.08 -9.67
C ILE A 95 4.52 17.29 -9.30
N CYS A 96 5.03 18.17 -8.44
CA CYS A 96 4.30 19.37 -8.06
C CYS A 96 4.23 20.35 -9.24
N LYS A 97 3.02 20.71 -9.68
CA LYS A 97 2.80 21.66 -10.80
C LYS A 97 3.30 23.09 -10.53
N ASN A 98 3.58 23.44 -9.28
CA ASN A 98 3.97 24.80 -8.91
C ASN A 98 5.48 24.99 -8.83
N CYS A 99 6.26 23.93 -8.58
CA CYS A 99 7.70 24.05 -8.30
C CYS A 99 8.55 22.84 -8.74
N ASP A 100 7.93 21.95 -9.54
CA ASP A 100 8.52 20.74 -10.12
C ASP A 100 9.18 19.80 -9.11
N TRP A 101 8.78 19.88 -7.85
CA TRP A 101 9.22 18.93 -6.83
C TRP A 101 8.78 17.52 -7.20
N LEU A 102 9.75 16.61 -7.31
CA LEU A 102 9.55 15.19 -7.53
C LEU A 102 9.41 14.47 -6.19
N GLY A 103 8.35 13.70 -6.05
CA GLY A 103 8.02 13.06 -4.81
C GLY A 103 7.29 11.75 -4.97
N ARG A 104 7.13 11.07 -3.84
CA ARG A 104 6.21 9.96 -3.65
C ARG A 104 5.14 10.38 -2.65
N LEU A 105 3.92 9.91 -2.84
CA LEU A 105 2.77 10.19 -1.98
C LEU A 105 2.02 8.91 -1.61
N ALA A 106 1.26 8.96 -0.52
CA ALA A 106 0.31 7.93 -0.15
C ALA A 106 -1.12 8.41 -0.47
N ASN A 107 -1.73 7.83 -1.50
CA ASN A 107 -3.07 8.19 -1.97
C ASN A 107 -4.13 7.24 -1.39
N PRO A 108 -5.09 7.73 -0.59
CA PRO A 108 -6.12 6.90 0.02
C PRO A 108 -7.37 6.73 -0.86
N GLY A 109 -7.55 7.57 -1.89
CA GLY A 109 -8.75 7.69 -2.72
C GLY A 109 -8.77 6.79 -3.95
N VAL A 110 -7.77 5.92 -4.13
CA VAL A 110 -7.70 5.04 -5.30
C VAL A 110 -8.71 3.91 -5.17
N VAL A 111 -9.62 3.79 -6.14
CA VAL A 111 -10.70 2.79 -6.15
C VAL A 111 -10.16 1.34 -6.08
N ASP A 112 -9.00 1.08 -6.68
CA ASP A 112 -8.34 -0.23 -6.66
C ASP A 112 -8.14 -0.78 -5.24
N LEU A 113 -7.90 0.09 -4.25
CA LEU A 113 -7.70 -0.29 -2.85
C LEU A 113 -8.94 -0.95 -2.22
N TYR A 114 -10.10 -0.77 -2.85
CA TYR A 114 -11.39 -1.22 -2.36
C TYR A 114 -12.09 -2.16 -3.36
N PHE A 115 -11.39 -2.64 -4.40
CA PHE A 115 -11.98 -3.32 -5.55
C PHE A 115 -12.97 -4.45 -5.17
N PHE A 116 -12.62 -5.25 -4.15
CA PHE A 116 -13.40 -6.39 -3.68
C PHE A 116 -14.55 -6.04 -2.71
N LEU A 117 -14.70 -4.77 -2.33
CA LEU A 117 -15.74 -4.31 -1.43
C LEU A 117 -17.01 -3.88 -2.20
N PRO A 118 -18.21 -4.15 -1.66
CA PRO A 118 -19.47 -3.82 -2.33
C PRO A 118 -19.67 -2.29 -2.48
N ASN A 119 -19.22 -1.51 -1.50
CA ASN A 119 -19.32 -0.05 -1.44
C ASN A 119 -18.01 0.67 -1.85
N ARG A 120 -17.20 0.06 -2.73
CA ARG A 120 -15.85 0.54 -3.10
C ARG A 120 -15.76 2.01 -3.52
N PHE A 121 -16.74 2.50 -4.27
CA PHE A 121 -16.75 3.88 -4.75
C PHE A 121 -17.04 4.88 -3.62
N GLU A 122 -17.91 4.51 -2.68
CA GLU A 122 -18.20 5.33 -1.52
C GLU A 122 -16.98 5.38 -0.60
N LEU A 123 -16.35 4.24 -0.34
CA LEU A 123 -15.13 4.17 0.49
C LEU A 123 -13.99 4.99 -0.12
N ALA A 124 -13.72 4.85 -1.41
CA ALA A 124 -12.71 5.65 -2.10
C ALA A 124 -13.01 7.17 -2.02
N ARG A 125 -14.28 7.56 -2.19
CA ARG A 125 -14.71 8.95 -2.10
C ARG A 125 -14.65 9.51 -0.67
N GLU A 126 -14.93 8.72 0.35
CA GLU A 126 -14.76 9.19 1.74
C GLU A 126 -13.28 9.30 2.08
N ALA A 127 -12.44 8.38 1.58
CA ALA A 127 -11.01 8.42 1.76
C ALA A 127 -10.34 9.64 1.08
N SER A 128 -10.85 10.09 -0.07
CA SER A 128 -10.36 11.32 -0.72
C SER A 128 -10.70 12.61 0.04
N LYS A 129 -11.64 12.57 1.01
CA LYS A 129 -11.98 13.72 1.86
C LYS A 129 -11.09 13.87 3.09
N LEU A 130 -10.13 12.96 3.28
CA LEU A 130 -9.17 13.08 4.38
C LEU A 130 -8.38 14.39 4.31
N GLU A 131 -7.75 14.79 5.40
CA GLU A 131 -6.89 15.98 5.41
C GLU A 131 -5.69 15.75 4.48
N GLN A 132 -5.61 16.60 3.44
CA GLN A 132 -4.61 16.45 2.39
C GLN A 132 -3.33 17.20 2.73
N VAL A 133 -2.18 16.53 2.60
CA VAL A 133 -0.87 17.17 2.71
C VAL A 133 -0.55 17.95 1.44
N ARG A 134 0.27 18.99 1.59
CA ARG A 134 0.69 19.86 0.49
C ARG A 134 2.11 19.56 0.03
N CYS A 135 2.50 20.12 -1.10
CA CYS A 135 3.89 20.03 -1.55
C CYS A 135 4.84 20.55 -0.46
N PRO A 136 5.83 19.76 0.00
CA PRO A 136 6.71 20.16 1.09
C PRO A 136 7.68 21.28 0.68
N LYS A 137 7.90 21.47 -0.62
CA LYS A 137 8.82 22.50 -1.15
C LYS A 137 8.17 23.89 -1.28
N CYS A 138 6.91 23.97 -1.73
CA CYS A 138 6.26 25.25 -2.04
C CYS A 138 4.92 25.48 -1.32
N GLY A 139 4.39 24.50 -0.58
CA GLY A 139 3.07 24.58 0.04
C GLY A 139 1.90 24.59 -0.94
N GLY A 140 2.16 24.39 -2.24
CA GLY A 140 1.14 24.27 -3.28
C GLY A 140 0.38 22.93 -3.22
N PRO A 141 -0.79 22.85 -3.89
CA PRO A 141 -1.55 21.61 -3.99
C PRO A 141 -0.77 20.56 -4.79
N LEU A 142 -1.02 19.28 -4.48
CA LEU A 142 -0.54 18.14 -5.25
C LEU A 142 -1.60 17.72 -6.29
N ASN A 143 -1.19 16.96 -7.30
CA ASN A 143 -2.08 16.53 -8.39
C ASN A 143 -3.04 15.42 -7.99
N GLN A 144 -2.66 14.64 -6.98
CA GLN A 144 -3.44 13.56 -6.43
C GLN A 144 -3.71 13.83 -4.96
N ASP A 145 -4.75 13.19 -4.44
CA ASP A 145 -4.98 13.12 -3.01
C ASP A 145 -3.76 12.47 -2.34
N ALA A 146 -3.24 13.11 -1.31
CA ALA A 146 -2.08 12.70 -0.55
C ALA A 146 -2.34 12.92 0.93
N ILE A 147 -2.15 11.89 1.75
CA ILE A 147 -2.16 12.01 3.21
C ILE A 147 -0.76 11.86 3.83
N TRP A 148 0.23 11.63 2.98
CA TRP A 148 1.65 11.55 3.31
C TRP A 148 2.48 11.78 2.04
N VAL A 149 3.68 12.36 2.19
CA VAL A 149 4.62 12.64 1.10
C VAL A 149 6.07 12.52 1.53
N GLU A 150 6.94 12.20 0.58
CA GLU A 150 8.39 12.33 0.72
C GLU A 150 9.07 12.66 -0.62
N PRO A 151 10.33 13.14 -0.60
CA PRO A 151 11.14 13.24 -1.82
C PRO A 151 11.30 11.87 -2.47
N TYR A 152 11.19 11.83 -3.80
CA TYR A 152 11.49 10.64 -4.59
C TYR A 152 12.72 10.91 -5.43
N GLU A 153 13.77 10.15 -5.16
CA GLU A 153 14.93 10.06 -6.04
C GLU A 153 14.71 8.83 -6.93
N PRO A 154 14.50 8.99 -8.25
CA PRO A 154 14.50 7.84 -9.13
C PRO A 154 15.86 7.16 -9.00
N GLU A 155 15.85 5.88 -8.60
CA GLU A 155 17.05 5.05 -8.64
C GLU A 155 17.65 5.21 -10.03
N GLY A 156 18.89 5.68 -10.08
CA GLY A 156 19.56 6.01 -11.33
C GLY A 156 19.53 4.79 -12.23
N ASN A 157 18.89 4.91 -13.39
CA ASN A 157 19.24 4.07 -14.52
C ASN A 157 20.68 4.40 -14.87
N GLU A 158 21.64 3.70 -14.27
CA GLU A 158 22.94 3.54 -14.90
C GLU A 158 22.66 2.97 -16.29
N LYS A 159 23.15 3.71 -17.29
CA LYS A 159 22.86 3.57 -18.72
C LYS A 159 23.20 2.20 -19.28
#